data_AF-A0A958ITB9-F1
#
_entry.id   AF-A0A958ITB9-F1
#
_cell.length_a   1.000
_cell.length_b   1.000
_cell.length_c   1.000
_cell.angle_alpha   90.00
_cell.angle_beta   90.00
_cell.angle_gamma   90.00
#
_symmetry.space_group_name_H-M   'P 1'
#
loop_
_entity.id
_entity.type
_entity.pdbx_description
1 polymer ?
#
loop_
_entity_poly.entity_id
_entity_poly.type
_entity_poly.pdbx_seq_one_letter_code
_entity_poly.pdbx_strand_id
1 'polypeptide(L)'
;MTEIQIHPSAIVDAGAQLGAGSRVWHFAHICAGARIGRNVSLGQGVFVGNRVIIGDDCKIQNNVSVYDNVTLEDGVFCGPSMVFTNVVNPRALVNRKAEYRDTLVRKGATLGANCTVVCGVTVGAYAFVAAGAVVTR
;
A
#
# COMPACT_ATOMS: atom_id res chain seq x y z
N MET A 1 6.13 -24.10 -7.26
CA MET A 1 6.06 -22.69 -6.83
C MET A 1 4.76 -22.13 -7.38
N THR A 2 3.98 -21.39 -6.60
CA THR A 2 2.73 -20.78 -7.07
C THR A 2 3.04 -19.58 -7.96
N GLU A 3 2.45 -19.54 -9.15
CA GLU A 3 2.65 -18.44 -10.11
C GLU A 3 1.99 -17.13 -9.65
N ILE A 4 2.45 -16.02 -10.22
CA ILE A 4 1.83 -14.70 -10.05
C ILE A 4 0.56 -14.67 -10.90
N GLN A 5 -0.55 -14.22 -10.32
CA GLN A 5 -1.82 -14.08 -11.05
C GLN A 5 -2.15 -12.61 -11.22
N ILE A 6 -2.28 -12.18 -12.47
CA ILE A 6 -2.62 -10.79 -12.82
C ILE A 6 -3.91 -10.84 -13.62
N HIS A 7 -4.95 -10.19 -13.11
CA HIS A 7 -6.21 -10.08 -13.84
C HIS A 7 -5.98 -9.31 -15.16
N PRO A 8 -6.57 -9.70 -16.30
CA PRO A 8 -6.35 -9.03 -17.59
C PRO A 8 -6.65 -7.53 -17.63
N SER A 9 -7.47 -7.03 -16.69
CA SER A 9 -7.79 -5.61 -16.58
C SER A 9 -6.86 -4.82 -15.64
N ALA A 10 -5.91 -5.48 -14.97
CA ALA A 10 -4.90 -4.81 -14.18
C ALA A 10 -3.75 -4.33 -15.08
N ILE A 11 -3.13 -3.21 -14.69
CA ILE A 11 -1.95 -2.65 -15.37
C ILE A 11 -0.76 -2.82 -14.43
N VAL A 12 0.26 -3.54 -14.90
CA VAL A 12 1.53 -3.67 -14.19
C VAL A 12 2.60 -3.13 -15.12
N ASP A 13 3.17 -1.98 -14.76
CA ASP A 13 4.16 -1.32 -15.59
C ASP A 13 5.45 -2.15 -15.66
N ALA A 14 6.13 -2.11 -16.81
CA ALA A 14 7.39 -2.80 -17.01
C ALA A 14 8.45 -2.33 -15.98
N GLY A 15 8.98 -3.25 -15.19
CA GLY A 15 9.95 -3.00 -14.12
C GLY A 15 9.46 -3.35 -12.72
N ALA A 16 8.13 -3.40 -12.51
CA ALA A 16 7.55 -3.75 -11.23
C ALA A 16 7.97 -5.16 -10.79
N GLN A 17 8.32 -5.33 -9.51
CA GLN A 17 8.76 -6.60 -8.95
C GLN A 17 7.64 -7.19 -8.09
N LEU A 18 7.17 -8.38 -8.46
CA LEU A 18 6.14 -9.12 -7.71
C LEU A 18 6.67 -10.50 -7.33
N GLY A 19 6.53 -10.87 -6.06
CA GLY A 19 6.90 -12.19 -5.57
C GLY A 19 5.90 -13.29 -5.96
N ALA A 20 6.36 -14.53 -5.93
CA ALA A 20 5.56 -15.72 -6.24
C ALA A 20 4.28 -15.82 -5.39
N GLY A 21 3.20 -16.36 -5.98
CA GLY A 21 1.91 -16.52 -5.32
C GLY A 21 1.11 -15.23 -5.12
N SER A 22 1.64 -14.07 -5.52
CA SER A 22 0.92 -12.80 -5.44
C SER A 22 -0.19 -12.70 -6.48
N ARG A 23 -1.28 -12.03 -6.10
CA ARG A 23 -2.50 -11.88 -6.90
C ARG A 23 -2.84 -10.40 -7.07
N VAL A 24 -3.05 -9.99 -8.31
CA VAL A 24 -3.45 -8.63 -8.69
C VAL A 24 -4.84 -8.70 -9.31
N TRP A 25 -5.82 -8.11 -8.62
CA TRP A 25 -7.21 -8.13 -9.03
C TRP A 25 -7.55 -6.96 -9.98
N HIS A 26 -8.81 -6.91 -10.40
CA HIS A 26 -9.35 -6.01 -11.43
C HIS A 26 -8.94 -4.55 -11.24
N PHE A 27 -8.52 -3.90 -12.34
CA PHE A 27 -8.28 -2.46 -12.40
C PHE A 27 -7.27 -1.93 -11.37
N ALA A 28 -6.40 -2.79 -10.84
CA ALA A 28 -5.26 -2.34 -10.08
C ALA A 28 -4.18 -1.77 -11.02
N HIS A 29 -3.44 -0.77 -10.55
CA HIS A 29 -2.29 -0.21 -11.27
C HIS A 29 -1.04 -0.23 -10.40
N ILE A 30 0.00 -0.91 -10.87
CA ILE A 30 1.27 -1.07 -10.19
C ILE A 30 2.36 -0.38 -11.02
N CYS A 31 2.98 0.66 -10.45
CA CYS A 31 4.04 1.41 -11.12
C CYS A 31 5.36 0.63 -11.17
N ALA A 32 6.22 0.99 -12.14
CA ALA A 32 7.45 0.27 -12.47
C ALA A 32 8.46 0.13 -11.30
N GLY A 33 8.48 1.08 -10.36
CA GLY A 33 9.39 1.03 -9.21
C GLY A 33 8.92 0.14 -8.05
N ALA A 34 7.67 -0.33 -8.06
CA ALA A 34 7.08 -1.06 -6.95
C ALA A 34 7.80 -2.37 -6.65
N ARG A 35 8.01 -2.66 -5.36
CA ARG A 35 8.61 -3.93 -4.89
C ARG A 35 7.62 -4.63 -3.97
N ILE A 36 7.06 -5.74 -4.45
CA ILE A 36 5.99 -6.49 -3.78
C ILE A 36 6.47 -7.90 -3.50
N GLY A 37 6.33 -8.34 -2.25
CA GLY A 37 6.70 -9.66 -1.76
C GLY A 37 5.84 -10.80 -2.32
N ARG A 38 5.99 -11.96 -1.67
CA ARG A 38 5.29 -13.22 -1.98
C ARG A 38 3.91 -13.24 -1.35
N ASN A 39 2.99 -14.00 -1.96
CA ASN A 39 1.64 -14.23 -1.46
C ASN A 39 0.82 -12.95 -1.15
N VAL A 40 1.17 -11.83 -1.79
CA VAL A 40 0.45 -10.56 -1.59
C VAL A 40 -0.85 -10.58 -2.38
N SER A 41 -1.94 -10.11 -1.79
CA SER A 41 -3.21 -9.92 -2.50
C SER A 41 -3.50 -8.44 -2.65
N LEU A 42 -3.58 -7.94 -3.89
CA LEU A 42 -3.91 -6.55 -4.23
C LEU A 42 -5.31 -6.49 -4.85
N GLY A 43 -6.29 -6.01 -4.07
CA GLY A 43 -7.70 -5.94 -4.42
C GLY A 43 -8.03 -5.05 -5.63
N GLN A 44 -9.33 -4.97 -5.95
CA GLN A 44 -9.81 -4.14 -7.04
C GLN A 44 -9.46 -2.66 -6.83
N GLY A 45 -9.00 -1.99 -7.89
CA GLY A 45 -8.73 -0.54 -7.85
C GLY A 45 -7.58 -0.14 -6.94
N VAL A 46 -6.72 -1.10 -6.54
CA VAL A 46 -5.50 -0.79 -5.79
C VAL A 46 -4.51 -0.03 -6.68
N PHE A 47 -3.90 1.00 -6.12
CA PHE A 47 -2.79 1.72 -6.75
C PHE A 47 -1.50 1.50 -5.94
N VAL A 48 -0.37 1.28 -6.63
CA VAL A 48 0.95 1.13 -6.00
C VAL A 48 1.97 2.04 -6.68
N GLY A 49 2.56 2.97 -5.92
CA GLY A 49 3.56 3.92 -6.40
C GLY A 49 4.94 3.32 -6.70
N ASN A 50 5.83 4.14 -7.25
CA ASN A 50 7.19 3.74 -7.63
C ASN A 50 8.11 3.55 -6.42
N ARG A 51 7.90 4.31 -5.34
CA ARG A 51 8.74 4.25 -4.12
C ARG A 51 8.03 3.49 -3.01
N VAL A 52 7.54 2.30 -3.33
CA VAL A 52 6.76 1.46 -2.42
C VAL A 52 7.44 0.11 -2.23
N ILE A 53 7.46 -0.34 -0.98
CA ILE A 53 7.87 -1.69 -0.58
C ILE A 53 6.70 -2.34 0.15
N ILE A 54 6.29 -3.51 -0.31
CA ILE A 54 5.29 -4.35 0.36
C ILE A 54 5.94 -5.71 0.65
N GLY A 55 5.98 -6.11 1.91
CA GLY A 55 6.52 -7.37 2.38
C GLY A 55 5.68 -8.59 1.97
N ASP A 56 6.08 -9.75 2.48
CA ASP A 56 5.42 -11.02 2.20
C ASP A 56 4.07 -11.12 2.92
N ASP A 57 3.15 -11.93 2.40
CA ASP A 57 1.85 -12.28 3.02
C ASP A 57 0.92 -11.09 3.34
N CYS A 58 1.15 -9.93 2.72
CA CYS A 58 0.31 -8.75 2.88
C CYS A 58 -1.04 -8.90 2.18
N LYS A 59 -2.08 -8.31 2.76
CA LYS A 59 -3.44 -8.29 2.20
C LYS A 59 -3.92 -6.86 2.04
N ILE A 60 -3.97 -6.39 0.80
CA ILE A 60 -4.40 -5.05 0.45
C ILE A 60 -5.78 -5.15 -0.18
N GLN A 61 -6.80 -4.71 0.56
CA GLN A 61 -8.18 -4.79 0.11
C GLN A 61 -8.48 -3.73 -0.96
N ASN A 62 -9.69 -3.76 -1.50
CA ASN A 62 -10.11 -2.89 -2.60
C ASN A 62 -9.95 -1.40 -2.27
N ASN A 63 -9.67 -0.61 -3.30
CA ASN A 63 -9.59 0.86 -3.27
C ASN A 63 -8.51 1.45 -2.36
N VAL A 64 -7.45 0.70 -2.06
CA VAL A 64 -6.31 1.22 -1.29
C VAL A 64 -5.25 1.76 -2.25
N SER A 65 -4.87 3.02 -2.05
CA SER A 65 -3.73 3.63 -2.74
C SER A 65 -2.50 3.59 -1.84
N VAL A 66 -1.51 2.78 -2.21
CA VAL A 66 -0.20 2.73 -1.56
C VAL A 66 0.71 3.70 -2.30
N TYR A 67 0.74 4.95 -1.83
CA TYR A 67 1.52 6.02 -2.47
C TYR A 67 3.03 5.85 -2.25
N ASP A 68 3.82 6.56 -3.06
CA ASP A 68 5.26 6.71 -2.82
C ASP A 68 5.57 7.05 -1.36
N ASN A 69 6.66 6.48 -0.84
CA ASN A 69 7.14 6.61 0.54
C ASN A 69 6.33 5.80 1.58
N VAL A 70 5.48 4.88 1.15
CA VAL A 70 4.86 3.88 2.05
C VAL A 70 5.66 2.58 2.02
N THR A 71 6.01 2.08 3.20
CA THR A 71 6.60 0.74 3.40
C THR A 71 5.70 -0.09 4.29
N LEU A 72 5.30 -1.27 3.79
CA LEU A 72 4.53 -2.27 4.52
C LEU A 72 5.44 -3.47 4.78
N GLU A 73 5.65 -3.82 6.04
CA GLU A 73 6.34 -5.07 6.41
C GLU A 73 5.42 -6.29 6.27
N ASP A 74 5.96 -7.49 6.52
CA ASP A 74 5.26 -8.74 6.28
C ASP A 74 3.93 -8.86 7.04
N GLY A 75 2.93 -9.48 6.41
CA GLY A 75 1.65 -9.81 7.03
C GLY A 75 0.78 -8.58 7.38
N VAL A 76 1.09 -7.40 6.84
CA VAL A 76 0.24 -6.22 7.02
C VAL A 76 -1.11 -6.41 6.32
N PHE A 77 -2.18 -6.05 7.02
CA PHE A 77 -3.53 -6.02 6.50
C PHE A 77 -3.98 -4.57 6.28
N CYS A 78 -4.25 -4.19 5.03
CA CYS A 78 -4.87 -2.92 4.69
C CYS A 78 -6.35 -3.16 4.37
N GLY A 79 -7.23 -2.76 5.27
CA GLY A 79 -8.67 -2.92 5.14
C GLY A 79 -9.28 -2.15 3.97
N PRO A 80 -10.53 -2.47 3.58
CA PRO A 80 -11.17 -1.88 2.40
C PRO A 80 -11.19 -0.36 2.48
N SER A 81 -10.75 0.29 1.40
CA SER A 81 -10.72 1.74 1.26
C SER A 81 -9.96 2.49 2.36
N MET A 82 -9.02 1.84 3.09
CA MET A 82 -8.13 2.59 3.97
C MET A 82 -7.19 3.49 3.14
N VAL A 83 -6.78 4.62 3.71
CA VAL A 83 -6.12 5.70 2.97
C VAL A 83 -4.74 5.98 3.55
N PHE A 84 -3.72 5.91 2.70
CA PHE A 84 -2.40 6.49 2.97
C PHE A 84 -2.31 7.92 2.46
N THR A 85 -1.37 8.69 3.02
CA THR A 85 -0.97 10.00 2.52
C THR A 85 0.56 10.03 2.41
N ASN A 86 1.12 11.04 1.75
CA ASN A 86 2.58 11.25 1.67
C ASN A 86 3.00 12.72 1.86
N VAL A 87 2.08 13.67 1.77
CA VAL A 87 2.31 15.10 2.09
C VAL A 87 1.43 15.49 3.26
N VAL A 88 2.02 16.10 4.30
CA VAL A 88 1.29 16.48 5.53
C VAL A 88 0.32 17.64 5.29
N ASN A 89 0.71 18.60 4.45
CA ASN A 89 0.02 19.88 4.28
C ASN A 89 -0.17 20.24 2.79
N PRO A 90 -0.81 19.40 1.98
CA PRO A 90 -0.89 19.60 0.53
C PRO A 90 -1.60 20.92 0.17
N ARG A 91 -1.11 21.59 -0.89
CA ARG A 91 -1.73 22.76 -1.51
C ARG A 91 -1.58 22.60 -3.02
N ALA A 92 -2.67 22.74 -3.77
CA ALA A 92 -2.67 22.45 -5.22
C ALA A 92 -1.66 23.29 -6.02
N LEU A 93 -1.40 24.53 -5.59
CA LEU A 93 -0.46 25.45 -6.25
C LEU A 93 0.98 25.34 -5.72
N VAL A 94 1.25 24.41 -4.80
CA VAL A 94 2.56 24.24 -4.17
C VAL A 94 3.02 22.79 -4.34
N ASN A 95 4.02 22.58 -5.20
CA ASN A 95 4.61 21.26 -5.38
C ASN A 95 5.43 20.87 -4.15
N ARG A 96 5.02 19.79 -3.49
CA ARG A 96 5.65 19.25 -2.28
C ARG A 96 6.26 17.86 -2.47
N LYS A 97 6.59 17.47 -3.71
CA LYS A 97 7.20 16.17 -4.00
C LYS A 97 8.50 15.90 -3.23
N ALA A 98 9.26 16.96 -2.93
CA ALA A 98 10.48 16.88 -2.12
C ALA A 98 10.22 16.80 -0.61
N GLU A 99 8.97 17.01 -0.16
CA GLU A 99 8.57 17.02 1.24
C GLU A 99 7.77 15.76 1.62
N TYR A 100 7.85 14.71 0.79
CA TYR A 100 7.17 13.46 1.10
C TYR A 100 7.71 12.87 2.41
N ARG A 101 6.80 12.40 3.27
CA ARG A 101 7.16 11.73 4.51
C ARG A 101 6.90 10.25 4.45
N ASP A 102 7.84 9.50 5.00
CA ASP A 102 7.74 8.05 5.06
C ASP A 102 6.62 7.63 6.00
N THR A 103 5.89 6.60 5.58
CA THR A 103 4.95 5.87 6.44
C THR A 103 5.44 4.43 6.52
N LEU A 104 5.78 3.99 7.73
CA LEU A 104 6.19 2.62 8.00
C LEU A 104 5.07 1.89 8.71
N VAL A 105 4.57 0.81 8.13
CA VAL A 105 3.60 -0.08 8.75
C VAL A 105 4.30 -1.38 9.07
N ARG A 106 4.50 -1.64 10.36
CA ARG A 106 5.29 -2.79 10.81
C ARG A 106 4.52 -4.10 10.74
N LYS A 107 5.30 -5.19 10.86
CA LYS A 107 4.86 -6.58 10.69
C LYS A 107 3.54 -6.87 11.38
N GLY A 108 2.61 -7.49 10.64
CA GLY A 108 1.34 -7.98 11.16
C GLY A 108 0.34 -6.92 11.58
N ALA A 109 0.63 -5.62 11.36
CA ALA A 109 -0.31 -4.56 11.71
C ALA A 109 -1.60 -4.66 10.87
N THR A 110 -2.72 -4.33 11.49
CA THR A 110 -4.04 -4.24 10.85
C THR A 110 -4.48 -2.79 10.76
N LEU A 111 -4.72 -2.33 9.54
CA LEU A 111 -5.32 -1.05 9.23
C LEU A 111 -6.79 -1.26 8.90
N GLY A 112 -7.68 -0.86 9.81
CA GLY A 112 -9.11 -1.07 9.67
C GLY A 112 -9.71 -0.42 8.43
N ALA A 113 -10.89 -0.91 8.01
CA ALA A 113 -11.61 -0.38 6.86
C ALA A 113 -11.78 1.14 6.96
N ASN A 114 -11.51 1.85 5.87
CA ASN A 114 -11.65 3.30 5.77
C ASN A 114 -10.89 4.12 6.84
N CYS A 115 -9.89 3.54 7.51
CA CYS A 115 -8.98 4.33 8.34
C CYS A 115 -8.06 5.19 7.47
N THR A 116 -7.56 6.29 8.01
CA THR A 116 -6.61 7.17 7.32
C THR A 116 -5.31 7.26 8.11
N VAL A 117 -4.19 7.14 7.42
CA VAL A 117 -2.85 7.29 8.01
C VAL A 117 -2.23 8.58 7.50
N VAL A 118 -2.03 9.55 8.41
CA VAL A 118 -1.28 10.77 8.11
C VAL A 118 0.19 10.42 7.98
N CYS A 119 0.84 10.84 6.90
CA CYS A 119 2.24 10.50 6.62
C CYS A 119 3.22 11.00 7.69
N GLY A 120 4.36 10.30 7.81
CA GLY A 120 5.36 10.56 8.85
C GLY A 120 5.14 9.77 10.14
N VAL A 121 4.13 8.89 10.18
CA VAL A 121 3.86 8.01 11.33
C VAL A 121 4.40 6.61 11.10
N THR A 122 4.75 5.93 12.19
CA THR A 122 5.04 4.50 12.19
C THR A 122 3.92 3.76 12.91
N VAL A 123 3.26 2.84 12.21
CA VAL A 123 2.29 1.93 12.84
C VAL A 123 3.05 0.73 13.38
N GLY A 124 2.93 0.47 14.68
CA GLY A 124 3.65 -0.58 15.40
C GLY A 124 3.33 -2.00 14.93
N ALA A 125 4.22 -2.94 15.24
CA ALA A 125 4.02 -4.35 14.88
C ALA A 125 2.77 -4.89 15.59
N TYR A 126 1.94 -5.61 14.84
CA TYR A 126 0.65 -6.14 15.30
C TYR A 126 -0.32 -5.11 15.89
N ALA A 127 -0.10 -3.81 15.65
CA ALA A 127 -1.05 -2.78 16.03
C ALA A 127 -2.37 -2.99 15.29
N PHE A 128 -3.48 -2.64 15.93
CA PHE A 128 -4.81 -2.71 15.34
C PHE A 128 -5.43 -1.32 15.29
N VAL A 129 -5.43 -0.71 14.10
CA VAL A 129 -6.11 0.55 13.84
C VAL A 129 -7.57 0.25 13.55
N ALA A 130 -8.47 0.82 14.35
CA ALA A 130 -9.91 0.63 14.18
C ALA A 130 -10.41 1.18 12.84
N ALA A 131 -11.53 0.64 12.36
CA ALA A 131 -12.20 1.14 11.16
C ALA A 131 -12.56 2.63 11.33
N GLY A 132 -12.36 3.43 10.27
CA GLY A 132 -12.65 4.87 10.26
C GLY A 132 -11.72 5.75 11.10
N ALA A 133 -10.73 5.18 11.81
CA ALA A 133 -9.80 5.97 12.61
C ALA A 133 -8.89 6.85 11.74
N VAL A 134 -8.47 7.98 12.30
CA VAL A 134 -7.45 8.85 11.69
C VAL A 134 -6.19 8.80 12.54
N VAL A 135 -5.15 8.14 12.04
CA VAL A 135 -3.87 7.97 12.71
C VAL A 135 -3.00 9.18 12.43
N THR A 136 -2.65 9.91 13.49
CA THR A 136 -1.84 11.14 13.42
C THR A 136 -0.52 11.04 14.20
N ARG A 137 -0.33 9.96 14.96
CA ARG A 137 0.85 9.66 15.79
C ARG A 137 0.86 8.19 16.18
#